data_AF-A0A9D8G852-F1
#
_entry.id   AF-A0A9D8G852-F1
#
_cell.length_a   1.000
_cell.length_b   1.000
_cell.length_c   1.000
_cell.angle_alpha   90.00
_cell.angle_beta   90.00
_cell.angle_gamma   90.00
#
_symmetry.space_group_name_H-M   'P 1'
#
loop_
_entity.id
_entity.type
_entity.pdbx_description
1 polymer ?
#
loop_
_entity_poly.entity_id
_entity_poly.type
_entity_poly.pdbx_seq_one_letter_code
_entity_poly.pdbx_strand_id
1 'polypeptide(L)'
;MKKLIFFTLLVLLITTNVFAAPQIAVKEKTFELPLMAEGKVYGYSFVVQNSGDTELAVEPLRVDCGCVKIVEPSGSVKLAPKEKLTILFQFDTTGFTGPTVKYIFINTNDPKQPLLTIKLLADIRPEKAVILERFKSFSWLTIVTAGLIDGINPCAFTVLIFFISFLAFAGYNRKQTVILGLFFILAVFLTYLGLGLGLFEFLRRIAIFNLVSQIIYIVVAIFALILGAISLYDWWIFNKTKDAEKIKLKLPGIIKRKIQETIREKTDDRKDATKSRDLIRLAFTALSCGFIVSILESVCTGQLYLPTIVYIMKMPELKTKAWMYLMLYNLMFIVPLLIIFLFALWGVTSQVFAKLAQRHLAKIKLLTALLFFALGLFLLIIIR
;
A
#
# COMPACT_ATOMS: atom_id res chain seq x y z
N MET A 1 -43.03 30.43 -59.05
CA MET A 1 -43.19 30.40 -57.57
C MET A 1 -42.52 29.20 -56.89
N LYS A 2 -42.61 27.96 -57.40
CA LYS A 2 -41.96 26.79 -56.78
C LYS A 2 -40.41 26.80 -56.74
N LYS A 3 -39.74 27.42 -57.72
CA LYS A 3 -38.26 27.52 -57.74
C LYS A 3 -37.68 28.53 -56.74
N LEU A 4 -38.46 29.54 -56.32
CA LEU A 4 -37.99 30.56 -55.37
C LEU A 4 -38.04 30.07 -53.92
N ILE A 5 -39.03 29.23 -53.58
CA ILE A 5 -39.19 28.59 -52.26
C ILE A 5 -38.13 27.52 -52.02
N PHE A 6 -37.73 26.78 -53.06
CA PHE A 6 -36.68 25.76 -52.96
C PHE A 6 -35.29 26.37 -52.71
N PHE A 7 -35.02 27.54 -53.30
CA PHE A 7 -33.75 28.25 -53.09
C PHE A 7 -33.66 28.90 -51.70
N THR A 8 -34.78 29.36 -51.13
CA THR A 8 -34.81 29.89 -49.75
C THR A 8 -34.69 28.80 -48.69
N LEU A 9 -35.24 27.60 -48.92
CA LEU A 9 -35.03 26.46 -48.02
C LEU A 9 -33.61 25.89 -48.08
N LEU A 10 -32.94 25.92 -49.24
CA LEU A 10 -31.56 25.46 -49.39
C LEU A 10 -30.55 26.43 -48.73
N VAL A 11 -30.81 27.75 -48.77
CA VAL A 11 -29.97 28.75 -48.10
C VAL A 11 -30.15 28.75 -46.56
N LEU A 12 -31.32 28.34 -46.06
CA LEU A 12 -31.53 28.19 -44.60
C LEU A 12 -30.87 26.93 -44.01
N LEU A 13 -30.48 25.95 -44.84
CA LEU A 13 -29.84 24.70 -44.39
C LEU A 13 -28.31 24.77 -44.29
N ILE A 14 -27.68 25.91 -44.64
CA ILE A 14 -26.21 26.04 -44.75
C ILE A 14 -25.58 26.79 -43.55
N THR A 15 -26.35 27.31 -42.58
CA THR A 15 -25.79 28.18 -41.52
C THR A 15 -25.66 27.55 -40.12
N THR A 16 -25.63 26.22 -39.98
CA THR A 16 -25.03 25.64 -38.77
C THR A 16 -23.51 25.61 -38.94
N ASN A 17 -22.88 26.78 -38.86
CA ASN A 17 -21.45 26.85 -38.60
C ASN A 17 -21.22 26.25 -37.21
N VAL A 18 -20.87 24.97 -37.15
CA VAL A 18 -20.20 24.40 -35.98
C VAL A 18 -18.82 25.05 -35.96
N PHE A 19 -18.72 26.21 -35.32
CA PHE A 19 -17.44 26.86 -35.11
C PHE A 19 -16.61 25.95 -34.21
N ALA A 20 -15.54 25.38 -34.77
CA ALA A 20 -14.52 24.69 -34.00
C ALA A 20 -13.99 25.68 -32.96
N ALA A 21 -14.10 25.31 -31.69
CA ALA A 21 -13.75 26.18 -30.57
C ALA A 21 -13.14 25.33 -29.44
N PRO A 22 -12.28 25.93 -28.59
CA PRO A 22 -11.78 25.24 -27.42
C PRO A 22 -12.91 25.14 -26.41
N GLN A 23 -12.96 24.04 -25.66
CA GLN A 23 -13.97 23.85 -24.63
C GLN A 23 -13.35 23.19 -23.40
N ILE A 24 -13.31 23.91 -22.27
CA ILE A 24 -12.85 23.31 -21.01
C ILE A 24 -13.97 22.47 -20.39
N ALA A 25 -13.62 21.26 -19.98
CA ALA A 25 -14.50 20.40 -19.21
C ALA A 25 -13.80 19.91 -17.94
N VAL A 26 -14.57 19.81 -16.87
CA VAL A 26 -14.18 19.21 -15.59
C VAL A 26 -15.33 18.31 -15.16
N LYS A 27 -15.01 17.17 -14.53
CA LYS A 27 -16.04 16.22 -14.10
C LYS A 27 -17.03 16.88 -13.12
N GLU A 28 -16.50 17.59 -12.13
CA GLU A 28 -17.26 18.25 -11.08
C GLU A 28 -16.66 19.64 -10.79
N LYS A 29 -17.51 20.67 -10.70
CA LYS A 29 -17.07 22.04 -10.36
C LYS A 29 -17.02 22.27 -8.84
N THR A 30 -17.61 21.38 -8.06
CA THR A 30 -17.57 21.39 -6.59
C THR A 30 -16.88 20.13 -6.13
N PHE A 31 -15.81 20.28 -5.35
CA PHE A 31 -14.98 19.20 -4.87
C PHE A 31 -15.11 19.12 -3.36
N GLU A 32 -15.76 18.05 -2.88
CA GLU A 32 -15.90 17.78 -1.44
C GLU A 32 -14.63 17.12 -0.93
N LEU A 33 -13.88 17.88 -0.13
CA LEU A 33 -12.68 17.39 0.51
C LEU A 33 -13.06 16.51 1.70
N PRO A 34 -12.32 15.42 1.95
CA PRO A 34 -12.49 14.62 3.15
C PRO A 34 -12.35 15.47 4.42
N LEU A 35 -12.89 14.97 5.54
CA LEU A 35 -12.67 15.57 6.85
C LEU A 35 -11.16 15.69 7.14
N MET A 36 -10.71 16.89 7.45
CA MET A 36 -9.29 17.21 7.67
C MET A 36 -9.03 17.65 9.10
N ALA A 37 -7.87 17.24 9.64
CA ALA A 37 -7.36 17.75 10.89
C ALA A 37 -6.63 19.09 10.67
N GLU A 38 -6.92 20.06 11.54
CA GLU A 38 -6.27 21.37 11.63
C GLU A 38 -4.75 21.27 11.81
N GLY A 39 -4.01 22.25 11.29
CA GLY A 39 -2.54 22.33 11.40
C GLY A 39 -1.76 21.36 10.50
N LYS A 40 -2.39 20.79 9.46
CA LYS A 40 -1.75 19.89 8.49
C LYS A 40 -1.89 20.39 7.06
N VAL A 41 -0.97 19.95 6.20
CA VAL A 41 -1.04 20.20 4.75
C VAL A 41 -1.50 18.94 4.05
N TYR A 42 -2.55 19.04 3.23
CA TYR A 42 -3.11 17.93 2.46
C TYR A 42 -2.95 18.18 0.96
N GLY A 43 -2.52 17.16 0.22
CA GLY A 43 -2.42 17.20 -1.24
C GLY A 43 -3.64 16.55 -1.90
N TYR A 44 -4.19 17.21 -2.91
CA TYR A 44 -5.32 16.72 -3.71
C TYR A 44 -5.10 17.00 -5.19
N SER A 45 -5.91 16.36 -6.02
CA SER A 45 -5.89 16.59 -7.46
C SER A 45 -7.27 16.52 -8.08
N PHE A 46 -7.43 17.23 -9.20
CA PHE A 46 -8.58 17.09 -10.09
C PHE A 46 -8.12 17.21 -11.54
N VAL A 47 -8.94 16.73 -12.46
CA VAL A 47 -8.59 16.68 -13.88
C VAL A 47 -9.51 17.60 -14.66
N VAL A 48 -8.90 18.48 -15.45
CA VAL A 48 -9.59 19.24 -16.51
C VAL A 48 -9.21 18.65 -17.86
N GLN A 49 -10.07 18.80 -18.85
CA GLN A 49 -9.83 18.29 -20.20
C GLN A 49 -10.32 19.29 -21.25
N ASN A 50 -9.66 19.29 -22.40
CA ASN A 50 -10.17 19.99 -23.57
C ASN A 50 -11.17 19.08 -24.30
N SER A 51 -12.46 19.39 -24.21
CA SER A 51 -13.51 18.67 -24.95
C SER A 51 -13.88 19.33 -26.28
N GLY A 52 -13.21 20.43 -26.62
CA GLY A 52 -13.41 21.15 -27.87
C GLY A 52 -12.53 20.61 -29.00
N ASP A 53 -12.61 21.28 -30.14
CA ASP A 53 -11.99 20.85 -31.39
C ASP A 53 -10.68 21.60 -31.70
N THR A 54 -10.36 22.65 -30.93
CA THR A 54 -9.14 23.45 -31.08
C THR A 54 -8.34 23.52 -29.77
N GLU A 55 -7.10 24.00 -29.84
CA GLU A 55 -6.22 24.14 -28.67
C GLU A 55 -6.82 25.03 -27.57
N LEU A 56 -6.92 24.49 -26.36
CA LEU A 56 -7.36 25.20 -25.17
C LEU A 56 -6.12 25.72 -24.42
N ALA A 57 -6.01 27.03 -24.27
CA ALA A 57 -5.01 27.67 -23.45
C ALA A 57 -5.55 27.82 -22.03
N VAL A 58 -4.82 27.27 -21.06
CA VAL A 58 -5.07 27.39 -19.62
C VAL A 58 -4.00 28.32 -19.04
N GLU A 59 -4.42 29.46 -18.52
CA GLU A 59 -3.52 30.42 -17.86
C GLU A 59 -3.08 29.91 -16.47
N PRO A 60 -2.06 30.53 -15.84
CA PRO A 60 -1.67 30.19 -14.47
C PRO A 60 -2.87 30.28 -13.53
N LEU A 61 -3.10 29.19 -12.78
CA LEU A 61 -4.23 29.08 -11.88
C LEU A 61 -4.10 30.06 -10.72
N ARG A 62 -5.23 30.65 -10.30
CA ARG A 62 -5.29 31.55 -9.14
C ARG A 62 -6.13 30.93 -8.04
N VAL A 63 -5.87 31.33 -6.81
CA VAL A 63 -6.55 30.86 -5.60
C VAL A 63 -7.09 32.05 -4.82
N ASP A 64 -8.15 31.83 -4.04
CA ASP A 64 -8.77 32.86 -3.19
C ASP A 64 -8.01 33.14 -1.88
N CYS A 65 -7.23 32.17 -1.39
CA CYS A 65 -6.41 32.29 -0.19
C CYS A 65 -4.98 31.79 -0.42
N GLY A 66 -4.02 32.29 0.36
CA GLY A 66 -2.68 31.69 0.43
C GLY A 66 -2.65 30.30 1.07
N CYS A 67 -3.77 29.86 1.63
CA CYS A 67 -3.92 28.53 2.23
C CYS A 67 -3.99 27.40 1.19
N VAL A 68 -4.34 27.71 -0.05
CA VAL A 68 -4.30 26.75 -1.17
C VAL A 68 -3.12 27.09 -2.07
N LYS A 69 -2.27 26.11 -2.35
CA LYS A 69 -1.10 26.25 -3.23
C LYS A 69 -1.22 25.30 -4.40
N ILE A 70 -1.09 25.82 -5.62
CA ILE A 70 -1.00 24.98 -6.82
C ILE A 70 0.43 24.42 -6.90
N VAL A 71 0.54 23.09 -6.95
CA VAL A 71 1.81 22.36 -7.06
C VAL A 71 2.13 22.12 -8.54
N GLU A 72 1.15 21.65 -9.30
CA GLU A 72 1.25 21.44 -10.74
C GLU A 72 -0.10 21.80 -11.40
N PRO A 73 -0.13 22.51 -12.54
CA PRO A 73 1.02 23.10 -13.25
C PRO A 73 1.52 24.40 -12.59
N SER A 74 2.81 24.70 -12.76
CA SER A 74 3.42 25.93 -12.22
C SER A 74 3.23 27.17 -13.10
N GLY A 75 2.57 27.04 -14.26
CA GLY A 75 2.40 28.10 -15.24
C GLY A 75 1.28 27.81 -16.24
N SER A 76 1.29 28.52 -17.37
CA SER A 76 0.32 28.30 -18.44
C SER A 76 0.55 26.97 -19.15
N VAL A 77 -0.53 26.34 -19.59
CA VAL A 77 -0.53 25.05 -20.28
C VAL A 77 -1.45 25.14 -21.49
N LYS A 78 -1.04 24.54 -22.60
CA LYS A 78 -1.86 24.39 -23.81
C LYS A 78 -2.28 22.93 -23.92
N LEU A 79 -3.57 22.71 -24.17
CA LEU A 79 -4.16 21.38 -24.27
C LEU A 79 -4.70 21.16 -25.68
N ALA A 80 -4.19 20.15 -26.37
CA ALA A 80 -4.74 19.68 -27.63
C ALA A 80 -6.17 19.14 -27.42
N PRO A 81 -6.98 19.01 -28.50
CA PRO A 81 -8.30 18.40 -28.42
C PRO A 81 -8.25 17.02 -27.75
N LYS A 82 -9.15 16.78 -26.78
CA LYS A 82 -9.26 15.57 -25.95
C LYS A 82 -8.11 15.34 -24.95
N GLU A 83 -7.14 16.25 -24.88
CA GLU A 83 -6.06 16.16 -23.90
C GLU A 83 -6.56 16.49 -22.49
N LYS A 84 -5.95 15.84 -21.50
CA LYS A 84 -6.28 15.99 -20.07
C LYS A 84 -5.11 16.60 -19.31
N LEU A 85 -5.43 17.48 -18.38
CA LEU A 85 -4.50 18.10 -17.45
C LEU A 85 -4.90 17.75 -16.03
N THR A 86 -3.97 17.13 -15.30
CA THR A 86 -4.11 16.92 -13.86
C THR A 86 -3.58 18.14 -13.14
N ILE A 87 -4.42 18.74 -12.30
CA ILE A 87 -4.05 19.86 -11.43
C ILE A 87 -3.83 19.30 -10.03
N LEU A 88 -2.62 19.47 -9.51
CA LEU A 88 -2.23 19.11 -8.15
C LEU A 88 -2.22 20.36 -7.27
N PHE A 89 -2.88 20.32 -6.12
CA PHE A 89 -2.89 21.41 -5.17
C PHE A 89 -2.70 20.92 -3.73
N GLN A 90 -2.15 21.79 -2.89
CA GLN A 90 -2.01 21.58 -1.46
C GLN A 90 -2.91 22.54 -0.71
N PHE A 91 -3.54 22.07 0.36
CA PHE A 91 -4.31 22.88 1.28
C PHE A 91 -3.67 22.83 2.67
N ASP A 92 -3.15 23.98 3.12
CA ASP A 92 -2.72 24.21 4.49
C ASP A 92 -3.92 24.57 5.37
N THR A 93 -4.22 23.68 6.33
CA THR A 93 -5.36 23.81 7.24
C THR A 93 -5.04 24.57 8.51
N THR A 94 -3.84 25.12 8.65
CA THR A 94 -3.41 25.88 9.84
C THR A 94 -4.31 27.09 10.08
N GLY A 95 -4.86 27.20 11.28
CA GLY A 95 -5.73 28.33 11.67
C GLY A 95 -7.16 28.25 11.13
N PHE A 96 -7.57 27.13 10.52
CA PHE A 96 -8.96 26.90 10.10
C PHE A 96 -9.67 25.92 11.03
N THR A 97 -10.94 26.17 11.33
CA THR A 97 -11.80 25.22 12.04
C THR A 97 -13.26 25.42 11.62
N GLY A 98 -14.00 24.33 11.49
CA GLY A 98 -15.36 24.27 10.96
C GLY A 98 -15.41 24.14 9.42
N PRO A 99 -16.63 24.15 8.87
CA PRO A 99 -16.85 24.15 7.42
C PRO A 99 -16.28 25.42 6.78
N THR A 100 -15.47 25.24 5.75
CA THR A 100 -14.90 26.35 4.96
C THR A 100 -15.02 26.05 3.47
N VAL A 101 -15.08 27.12 2.69
CA VAL A 101 -15.18 27.05 1.23
C VAL A 101 -13.99 27.82 0.65
N LYS A 102 -13.31 27.20 -0.32
CA LYS A 102 -12.19 27.81 -1.07
C LYS A 102 -12.44 27.73 -2.56
N TYR A 103 -11.75 28.56 -3.31
CA TYR A 103 -11.93 28.66 -4.75
C TYR A 103 -10.60 28.59 -5.50
N ILE A 104 -10.57 27.77 -6.55
CA ILE A 104 -9.52 27.77 -7.56
C ILE A 104 -10.12 28.34 -8.85
N PHE A 105 -9.45 29.34 -9.40
CA PHE A 105 -9.84 30.07 -10.60
C PHE A 105 -8.94 29.66 -11.76
N ILE A 106 -9.56 29.22 -12.84
CA ILE A 106 -8.90 28.74 -14.05
C ILE A 106 -9.34 29.63 -15.21
N ASN A 107 -8.45 30.51 -15.63
CA ASN A 107 -8.65 31.34 -16.81
C ASN A 107 -8.35 30.53 -18.08
N THR A 108 -9.21 30.66 -19.09
CA THR A 108 -9.04 29.95 -20.36
C THR A 108 -9.45 30.80 -21.56
N ASN A 109 -9.07 30.35 -22.76
CA ASN A 109 -9.57 30.89 -24.03
C ASN A 109 -10.88 30.23 -24.52
N ASP A 110 -11.58 29.45 -23.68
CA ASP A 110 -12.92 28.94 -23.99
C ASP A 110 -13.90 30.12 -24.11
N PRO A 111 -14.53 30.36 -25.28
CA PRO A 111 -15.41 31.50 -25.48
C PRO A 111 -16.70 31.44 -24.64
N LYS A 112 -17.14 30.23 -24.25
CA LYS A 112 -18.32 30.04 -23.40
C LYS A 112 -17.96 30.07 -21.92
N GLN A 113 -16.72 29.70 -21.57
CA GLN A 113 -16.28 29.64 -20.18
C GLN A 113 -14.85 30.20 -19.99
N PRO A 114 -14.66 31.53 -20.13
CA PRO A 114 -13.33 32.15 -20.01
C PRO A 114 -12.76 32.07 -18.58
N LEU A 115 -13.63 31.91 -17.58
CA LEU A 115 -13.26 31.65 -16.20
C LEU A 115 -14.03 30.42 -15.68
N LEU A 116 -13.29 29.36 -15.38
CA LEU A 116 -13.80 28.19 -14.67
C LEU A 116 -13.44 28.32 -13.18
N THR A 117 -14.46 28.29 -12.33
CA THR A 117 -14.29 28.29 -10.87
C THR A 117 -14.52 26.90 -10.32
N ILE A 118 -13.54 26.39 -9.57
CA ILE A 118 -13.64 25.15 -8.80
C ILE A 118 -13.86 25.52 -7.34
N LYS A 119 -14.97 25.05 -6.77
CA LYS A 119 -15.34 25.25 -5.37
C LYS A 119 -14.85 24.06 -4.55
N LEU A 120 -14.01 24.31 -3.55
CA LEU A 120 -13.56 23.31 -2.59
C LEU A 120 -14.41 23.43 -1.33
N LEU A 121 -15.13 22.38 -0.97
CA LEU A 121 -15.85 22.28 0.30
C LEU A 121 -14.99 21.49 1.28
N ALA A 122 -14.61 22.08 2.40
CA ALA A 122 -13.79 21.45 3.41
C ALA A 122 -14.45 21.54 4.79
N ASP A 123 -14.37 20.47 5.56
CA ASP A 123 -14.68 20.48 6.99
C ASP A 123 -13.38 20.21 7.76
N ILE A 124 -12.91 21.21 8.50
CA ILE A 124 -11.65 21.16 9.23
C ILE A 124 -11.98 21.12 10.71
N ARG A 125 -11.52 20.09 11.42
CA ARG A 125 -11.77 19.95 12.86
C ARG A 125 -10.46 19.81 13.61
N PRO A 126 -10.45 20.04 14.93
CA PRO A 126 -9.28 19.73 15.74
C PRO A 126 -8.85 18.28 15.52
N GLU A 127 -7.55 17.99 15.48
CA GLU A 127 -7.01 16.66 15.17
C GLU A 127 -7.68 15.55 15.99
N LYS A 128 -7.93 15.82 17.27
CA LYS A 128 -8.64 14.91 18.18
C LYS A 128 -10.03 14.52 17.67
N ALA A 129 -10.81 15.47 17.15
CA ALA A 129 -12.16 15.24 16.67
C ALA A 129 -12.17 14.41 15.37
N VAL A 130 -11.22 14.66 14.48
CA VAL A 130 -11.05 13.89 13.23
C VAL A 130 -10.70 12.44 13.52
N ILE A 131 -9.76 12.20 14.45
CA ILE A 131 -9.39 10.85 14.87
C ILE A 131 -10.58 10.13 15.51
N LEU A 132 -11.33 10.83 16.35
CA LEU A 132 -12.54 10.30 16.99
C LEU A 132 -13.61 9.88 15.96
N GLU A 133 -13.86 10.72 14.96
CA GLU A 133 -14.82 10.45 13.90
C GLU A 133 -14.41 9.26 13.02
N ARG A 134 -13.12 9.19 12.66
CA ARG A 134 -12.55 8.04 11.94
C ARG A 134 -12.71 6.74 12.72
N PHE A 135 -12.59 6.76 14.04
CA PHE A 135 -12.79 5.54 14.84
C PHE A 135 -14.25 5.19 15.04
N LYS A 136 -15.15 6.18 15.10
CA LYS A 136 -16.58 5.92 15.12
C LYS A 136 -17.06 5.26 13.83
N SER A 137 -16.42 5.56 12.69
CA SER A 137 -16.70 4.88 11.42
C SER A 137 -16.10 3.47 11.34
N PHE A 138 -15.21 3.08 12.26
CA PHE A 138 -14.71 1.71 12.31
C PHE A 138 -15.81 0.75 12.78
N SER A 139 -16.26 -0.08 11.85
CA SER A 139 -17.07 -1.26 12.14
C SER A 139 -16.17 -2.43 12.55
N TRP A 140 -16.73 -3.41 13.28
CA TRP A 140 -16.02 -4.66 13.57
C TRP A 140 -15.55 -5.34 12.28
N LEU A 141 -16.34 -5.25 11.19
CA LEU A 141 -15.99 -5.83 9.90
C LEU A 141 -14.75 -5.15 9.30
N THR A 142 -14.68 -3.82 9.37
CA THR A 142 -13.51 -3.05 8.92
C THR A 142 -12.24 -3.52 9.63
N ILE A 143 -12.32 -3.75 10.94
CA ILE A 143 -11.19 -4.24 11.75
C ILE A 143 -10.80 -5.66 11.37
N VAL A 144 -11.79 -6.55 11.16
CA VAL A 144 -11.54 -7.93 10.73
C VAL A 144 -10.84 -7.95 9.37
N THR A 145 -11.37 -7.22 8.40
CA THR A 145 -10.78 -7.14 7.06
C THR A 145 -9.40 -6.51 7.10
N ALA A 146 -9.18 -5.48 7.93
CA ALA A 146 -7.88 -4.84 8.05
C ALA A 146 -6.83 -5.81 8.62
N GLY A 147 -7.16 -6.54 9.69
CA GLY A 147 -6.25 -7.53 10.27
C GLY A 147 -5.92 -8.66 9.29
N LEU A 148 -6.92 -9.18 8.57
CA LEU A 148 -6.69 -10.22 7.55
C LEU A 148 -5.84 -9.73 6.39
N ILE A 149 -6.08 -8.52 5.89
CA ILE A 149 -5.28 -7.91 4.81
C ILE A 149 -3.84 -7.74 5.25
N ASP A 150 -3.61 -7.25 6.48
CA ASP A 150 -2.27 -7.10 7.03
C ASP A 150 -1.58 -8.47 7.22
N GLY A 151 -2.29 -9.50 7.68
CA GLY A 151 -1.73 -10.84 7.82
C GLY A 151 -1.37 -11.55 6.50
N ILE A 152 -1.90 -11.09 5.37
CA ILE A 152 -1.59 -11.58 4.01
C ILE A 152 -0.55 -10.67 3.31
N ASN A 153 0.02 -9.70 4.04
CA ASN A 153 1.06 -8.82 3.51
C ASN A 153 2.20 -9.61 2.86
N PRO A 154 2.65 -9.23 1.64
CA PRO A 154 3.78 -9.87 0.96
C PRO A 154 5.04 -10.02 1.83
N CYS A 155 5.30 -9.09 2.75
CA CYS A 155 6.41 -9.17 3.70
C CYS A 155 6.22 -10.32 4.71
N ALA A 156 5.07 -10.36 5.39
CA ALA A 156 4.71 -11.38 6.39
C ALA A 156 4.73 -12.79 5.78
N PHE A 157 4.08 -12.92 4.62
CA PHE A 157 3.92 -14.18 3.90
C PHE A 157 5.26 -14.77 3.47
N THR A 158 6.18 -13.94 2.97
CA THR A 158 7.50 -14.38 2.51
C THR A 158 8.34 -14.92 3.66
N VAL A 159 8.39 -14.19 4.79
CA VAL A 159 9.15 -14.60 5.96
C VAL A 159 8.61 -15.91 6.53
N LEU A 160 7.29 -16.05 6.60
CA LEU A 160 6.65 -17.27 7.08
C LEU A 160 7.01 -18.49 6.23
N ILE A 161 6.93 -18.38 4.90
CA ILE A 161 7.30 -19.48 4.00
C ILE A 161 8.76 -19.86 4.19
N PHE A 162 9.66 -18.87 4.31
CA PHE A 162 11.07 -19.15 4.59
C PHE A 162 11.27 -19.84 5.93
N PHE A 163 10.56 -19.40 6.97
CA PHE A 163 10.63 -19.98 8.29
C PHE A 163 10.14 -21.44 8.29
N ILE A 164 8.97 -21.71 7.70
CA ILE A 164 8.43 -23.06 7.56
C ILE A 164 9.34 -23.94 6.70
N SER A 165 9.85 -23.42 5.58
CA SER A 165 10.79 -24.15 4.73
C SER A 165 12.05 -24.51 5.51
N PHE A 166 12.61 -23.56 6.26
CA PHE A 166 13.76 -23.80 7.14
C PHE A 166 13.46 -24.88 8.18
N LEU A 167 12.31 -24.83 8.86
CA LEU A 167 11.92 -25.85 9.84
C LEU A 167 11.79 -27.24 9.21
N ALA A 168 11.25 -27.33 7.99
CA ALA A 168 11.13 -28.57 7.24
C ALA A 168 12.51 -29.11 6.78
N PHE A 169 13.44 -28.23 6.37
CA PHE A 169 14.78 -28.62 5.93
C PHE A 169 15.74 -28.94 7.09
N ALA A 170 15.54 -28.34 8.25
CA ALA A 170 16.38 -28.54 9.43
C ALA A 170 16.19 -29.91 10.12
N GLY A 171 15.28 -30.75 9.60
CA GLY A 171 15.07 -32.11 10.09
C GLY A 171 14.44 -32.17 11.50
N TYR A 172 13.76 -31.10 11.92
CA TYR A 172 13.10 -31.08 13.23
C TYR A 172 11.92 -32.06 13.27
N ASN A 173 11.77 -32.74 14.40
CA ASN A 173 10.64 -33.62 14.63
C ASN A 173 9.33 -32.81 14.71
N ARG A 174 8.20 -33.44 14.36
CA ARG A 174 6.87 -32.77 14.35
C ARG A 174 6.57 -31.98 15.64
N LYS A 175 6.95 -32.51 16.81
CA LYS A 175 6.81 -31.80 18.10
C LYS A 175 7.63 -30.51 18.17
N GLN A 176 8.88 -30.54 17.69
CA GLN A 176 9.76 -29.38 17.67
C GLN A 176 9.27 -28.32 16.68
N THR A 177 8.77 -28.73 15.50
CA THR A 177 8.14 -27.83 14.53
C THR A 177 6.91 -27.14 15.11
N VAL A 178 6.07 -27.87 15.84
CA VAL A 178 4.90 -27.32 16.55
C VAL A 178 5.34 -26.26 17.56
N ILE A 179 6.30 -26.58 18.42
CA ILE A 179 6.81 -25.67 19.46
C ILE A 179 7.38 -24.40 18.81
N LEU A 180 8.28 -24.54 17.83
CA LEU A 180 8.93 -23.41 17.15
C LEU A 180 7.92 -22.48 16.48
N GLY A 181 6.93 -23.04 15.78
CA GLY A 181 5.89 -22.24 15.15
C GLY A 181 4.98 -21.53 16.15
N LEU A 182 4.58 -22.19 17.24
CA LEU A 182 3.78 -21.55 18.29
C LEU A 182 4.53 -20.39 18.96
N PHE A 183 5.82 -20.56 19.28
CA PHE A 183 6.63 -19.48 19.85
C PHE A 183 6.83 -18.32 18.86
N PHE A 184 6.99 -18.62 17.57
CA PHE A 184 7.05 -17.60 16.53
C PHE A 184 5.74 -16.81 16.43
N ILE A 185 4.60 -17.51 16.31
CA ILE A 185 3.26 -16.89 16.25
C ILE A 185 2.99 -16.06 17.51
N LEU A 186 3.34 -16.58 18.69
CA LEU A 186 3.19 -15.86 19.94
C LEU A 186 4.05 -14.60 19.98
N ALA A 187 5.30 -14.66 19.51
CA ALA A 187 6.15 -13.48 19.43
C ALA A 187 5.57 -12.42 18.49
N VAL A 188 5.01 -12.84 17.35
CA VAL A 188 4.32 -11.94 16.41
C VAL A 188 3.11 -11.28 17.09
N PHE A 189 2.26 -12.06 17.76
CA PHE A 189 1.11 -11.53 18.52
C PHE A 189 1.53 -10.50 19.57
N LEU A 190 2.50 -10.85 20.42
CA LEU A 190 2.92 -10.01 21.52
C LEU A 190 3.61 -8.74 21.02
N THR A 191 4.35 -8.81 19.91
CA THR A 191 4.99 -7.64 19.32
C THR A 191 3.95 -6.68 18.75
N TYR A 192 2.98 -7.16 17.97
CA TYR A 192 1.92 -6.31 17.42
C TYR A 192 1.00 -5.74 18.49
N LEU A 193 0.68 -6.53 19.52
CA LEU A 193 -0.06 -6.04 20.67
C LEU A 193 0.74 -4.95 21.41
N GLY A 194 2.05 -5.16 21.63
CA GLY A 194 2.94 -4.18 22.25
C GLY A 194 3.07 -2.88 21.44
N LEU A 195 3.17 -2.99 20.11
CA LEU A 195 3.12 -1.85 19.19
C LEU A 195 1.81 -1.07 19.35
N GLY A 196 0.67 -1.75 19.42
CA GLY A 196 -0.64 -1.15 19.64
C GLY A 196 -0.89 -0.59 21.05
N LEU A 197 -0.13 -1.03 22.06
CA LEU A 197 -0.25 -0.52 23.44
C LEU A 197 0.65 0.68 23.73
N GLY A 198 1.56 1.04 22.82
CA GLY A 198 2.37 2.27 22.95
C GLY A 198 3.85 2.12 22.64
N LEU A 199 4.35 0.92 22.30
CA LEU A 199 5.75 0.78 21.82
C LEU A 199 5.98 1.63 20.55
N PHE A 200 4.93 1.83 19.74
CA PHE A 200 4.97 2.69 18.56
C PHE A 200 5.12 4.19 18.89
N GLU A 201 4.64 4.63 20.05
CA GLU A 201 4.78 6.03 20.48
C GLU A 201 6.21 6.34 20.94
N PHE A 202 6.89 5.37 21.56
CA PHE A 202 8.32 5.47 21.85
C PHE A 202 9.14 5.56 20.55
N LEU A 203 8.82 4.72 19.55
CA LEU A 203 9.47 4.75 18.23
C LEU A 203 9.27 6.08 17.50
N ARG A 204 8.05 6.65 17.51
CA ARG A 204 7.75 7.93 16.83
C ARG A 204 8.29 9.18 17.55
N ARG A 205 8.56 9.11 18.85
CA ARG A 205 9.18 10.23 19.60
C ARG A 205 10.66 10.41 19.30
N ILE A 206 11.30 9.43 18.69
CA ILE A 206 12.66 9.58 18.18
C ILE A 206 12.59 10.55 16.99
N ALA A 207 13.18 11.74 17.11
CA ALA A 207 13.16 12.78 16.07
C ALA A 207 13.68 12.33 14.70
N ILE A 208 14.42 11.21 14.66
CA ILE A 208 15.00 10.59 13.46
C ILE A 208 14.00 9.63 12.77
N PHE A 209 12.84 9.34 13.36
CA PHE A 209 11.91 8.33 12.84
C PHE A 209 11.41 8.66 11.43
N ASN A 210 11.13 9.93 11.12
CA ASN A 210 10.70 10.31 9.77
C ASN A 210 11.80 10.06 8.73
N LEU A 211 13.05 10.42 9.05
CA LEU A 211 14.20 10.18 8.18
C LEU A 211 14.48 8.68 8.01
N VAL A 212 14.46 7.92 9.11
CA VAL A 212 14.70 6.47 9.12
C VAL A 212 13.58 5.74 8.36
N SER A 213 12.32 6.10 8.59
CA SER A 213 11.18 5.50 7.87
C SER A 213 11.28 5.80 6.37
N GLN A 214 11.65 7.02 5.98
CA GLN A 214 11.83 7.38 4.57
C GLN A 214 12.99 6.59 3.93
N ILE A 215 14.13 6.47 4.62
CA ILE A 215 15.25 5.64 4.16
C ILE A 215 14.83 4.18 4.02
N ILE A 216 14.15 3.61 5.03
CA ILE A 216 13.68 2.22 4.98
C ILE A 216 12.72 2.03 3.80
N TYR A 217 11.78 2.95 3.58
CA TYR A 217 10.86 2.87 2.45
C TYR A 217 11.58 2.92 1.10
N ILE A 218 12.57 3.80 0.93
CA ILE A 218 13.39 3.87 -0.29
C ILE A 218 14.17 2.57 -0.48
N VAL A 219 14.81 2.07 0.58
CA VAL A 219 15.59 0.82 0.52
C VAL A 219 14.70 -0.38 0.18
N VAL A 220 13.54 -0.51 0.82
CA VAL A 220 12.57 -1.58 0.56
C VAL A 220 11.99 -1.45 -0.85
N ALA A 221 11.69 -0.23 -1.32
CA ALA A 221 11.21 0.00 -2.67
C ALA A 221 12.25 -0.39 -3.73
N ILE A 222 13.51 0.06 -3.58
CA ILE A 222 14.61 -0.31 -4.48
C ILE A 222 14.82 -1.84 -4.45
N PHE A 223 14.83 -2.44 -3.27
CA PHE A 223 14.98 -3.88 -3.12
C PHE A 223 13.84 -4.65 -3.80
N ALA A 224 12.60 -4.21 -3.63
CA ALA A 224 11.44 -4.77 -4.31
C ALA A 224 11.56 -4.64 -5.83
N LEU A 225 11.95 -3.47 -6.37
CA LEU A 225 12.16 -3.27 -7.81
C LEU A 225 13.26 -4.20 -8.37
N ILE A 226 14.37 -4.38 -7.64
CA ILE A 226 15.44 -5.32 -8.00
C ILE A 226 14.90 -6.76 -8.02
N LEU A 227 14.19 -7.18 -6.97
CA LEU A 227 13.58 -8.52 -6.92
C LEU A 227 12.53 -8.72 -8.03
N GLY A 228 11.78 -7.69 -8.38
CA GLY A 228 10.84 -7.67 -9.50
C GLY A 228 11.55 -7.88 -10.83
N ALA A 229 12.64 -7.13 -11.08
CA ALA A 229 13.45 -7.27 -12.29
C ALA A 229 14.10 -8.66 -12.41
N ILE A 230 14.64 -9.20 -11.32
CA ILE A 230 15.21 -10.56 -11.31
C ILE A 230 14.10 -11.60 -11.54
N SER A 231 12.92 -11.42 -10.93
CA SER A 231 11.78 -12.35 -11.12
C SER A 231 11.22 -12.31 -12.55
N LEU A 232 11.23 -11.13 -13.20
CA LEU A 232 10.84 -10.97 -14.59
C LEU A 232 11.88 -11.61 -15.54
N TYR A 233 13.17 -11.42 -15.24
CA TYR A 233 14.25 -12.10 -15.96
C TYR A 233 14.12 -13.63 -15.84
N ASP A 234 13.85 -14.14 -14.63
CA ASP A 234 13.61 -15.56 -14.37
C ASP A 234 12.43 -16.11 -15.16
N TRP A 235 11.33 -15.34 -15.23
CA TRP A 235 10.17 -15.70 -16.05
C TRP A 235 10.55 -15.78 -17.54
N TRP A 236 11.26 -14.78 -18.05
CA TRP A 236 11.64 -14.72 -19.46
C TRP A 236 12.57 -15.86 -19.86
N ILE A 237 13.62 -16.11 -19.06
CA ILE A 237 14.55 -17.20 -19.34
C ILE A 237 13.88 -18.56 -19.23
N PHE A 238 13.07 -18.80 -18.19
CA PHE A 238 12.35 -20.06 -18.04
C PHE A 238 11.33 -20.29 -19.15
N ASN A 239 10.68 -19.23 -19.65
CA ASN A 239 9.75 -19.39 -20.78
C ASN A 239 10.48 -19.70 -22.09
N LYS A 240 11.71 -19.21 -22.27
CA LYS A 240 12.56 -19.44 -23.45
C LYS A 240 13.30 -20.78 -23.41
N THR A 241 13.81 -21.21 -22.26
CA THR A 241 14.65 -22.41 -22.13
C THR A 241 13.91 -23.62 -21.56
N LYS A 242 12.77 -23.42 -20.89
CA LYS A 242 12.06 -24.44 -20.08
C LYS A 242 12.94 -25.11 -19.02
N ASP A 243 14.10 -24.53 -18.74
CA ASP A 243 15.12 -25.06 -17.85
C ASP A 243 15.08 -24.30 -16.53
N ALA A 244 14.66 -24.99 -15.47
CA ALA A 244 14.59 -24.45 -14.11
C ALA A 244 15.98 -24.16 -13.51
N GLU A 245 17.06 -24.67 -14.11
CA GLU A 245 18.42 -24.43 -13.62
C GLU A 245 18.99 -23.07 -14.03
N LYS A 246 18.42 -22.36 -15.00
CA LYS A 246 18.92 -21.04 -15.43
C LYS A 246 18.32 -19.86 -14.66
N ILE A 247 17.44 -20.14 -13.71
CA ILE A 247 16.76 -19.18 -12.84
C ILE A 247 17.76 -18.65 -11.80
N LYS A 248 17.81 -17.32 -11.61
CA LYS A 248 18.70 -16.62 -10.65
C LYS A 248 18.13 -16.63 -9.23
N LEU A 249 16.84 -16.35 -9.01
CA LEU A 249 16.19 -16.47 -7.70
C LEU A 249 15.86 -17.93 -7.40
N LYS A 250 16.91 -18.71 -7.13
CA LYS A 250 16.87 -20.06 -6.54
C LYS A 250 17.95 -20.14 -5.46
N LEU A 251 17.74 -20.98 -4.45
CA LEU A 251 18.79 -21.26 -3.48
C LEU A 251 19.96 -21.94 -4.23
N PRO A 252 21.18 -21.37 -4.26
CA PRO A 252 22.30 -21.94 -5.01
C PRO A 252 22.56 -23.38 -4.58
N GLY A 253 22.82 -24.29 -5.53
CA GLY A 253 23.04 -25.71 -5.24
C GLY A 253 24.15 -25.94 -4.20
N ILE A 254 25.18 -25.09 -4.21
CA ILE A 254 26.30 -25.10 -3.25
C ILE A 254 25.85 -24.68 -1.84
N ILE A 255 24.96 -23.69 -1.71
CA ILE A 255 24.40 -23.26 -0.43
C ILE A 255 23.41 -24.33 0.08
N LYS A 256 22.58 -24.89 -0.80
CA LYS A 256 21.70 -26.02 -0.48
C LYS A 256 22.51 -27.21 0.03
N ARG A 257 23.63 -27.55 -0.63
CA ARG A 257 24.49 -28.67 -0.25
C ARG A 257 25.28 -28.39 1.03
N LYS A 258 25.83 -27.19 1.23
CA LYS A 258 26.49 -26.80 2.50
C LYS A 258 25.50 -26.77 3.67
N ILE A 259 24.29 -26.27 3.46
CA ILE A 259 23.21 -26.36 4.46
C ILE A 259 22.92 -27.83 4.76
N GLN A 260 22.80 -28.68 3.75
CA GLN A 260 22.58 -30.13 3.92
C GLN A 260 23.75 -30.87 4.58
N GLU A 261 25.00 -30.50 4.29
CA GLU A 261 26.21 -31.10 4.86
C GLU A 261 26.40 -30.66 6.32
N THR A 262 26.28 -29.37 6.63
CA THR A 262 26.35 -28.85 8.01
C THR A 262 25.18 -29.30 8.88
N ILE A 263 24.00 -29.54 8.29
CA ILE A 263 22.86 -30.12 9.01
C ILE A 263 23.12 -31.61 9.27
N ARG A 264 23.59 -32.37 8.28
CA ARG A 264 23.81 -33.82 8.39
C ARG A 264 24.99 -34.19 9.30
N GLU A 265 26.06 -33.39 9.30
CA GLU A 265 27.21 -33.57 10.21
C GLU A 265 26.86 -33.23 11.67
N LYS A 266 25.84 -32.38 11.91
CA LYS A 266 25.26 -32.13 13.25
C LYS A 266 24.05 -33.01 13.59
N THR A 267 23.66 -33.95 12.71
CA THR A 267 22.50 -34.83 12.92
C THR A 267 22.89 -36.14 13.63
N ASP A 268 24.14 -36.60 13.53
CA ASP A 268 24.53 -37.87 14.19
C ASP A 268 24.73 -37.72 15.70
N ASP A 269 25.11 -36.54 16.18
CA ASP A 269 25.20 -36.20 17.62
C ASP A 269 23.85 -35.72 18.23
N ARG A 270 22.77 -35.67 17.44
CA ARG A 270 21.46 -35.10 17.83
C ARG A 270 20.33 -36.13 17.98
N LYS A 271 20.65 -37.44 17.94
CA LYS A 271 19.66 -38.51 18.15
C LYS A 271 19.08 -38.54 19.57
N ASP A 272 19.70 -37.85 20.53
CA ASP A 272 19.18 -37.67 21.91
C ASP A 272 18.80 -36.20 22.22
N ALA A 273 18.12 -35.52 21.28
CA ALA A 273 17.61 -34.16 21.48
C ALA A 273 16.34 -34.10 22.38
N THR A 274 16.41 -34.71 23.56
CA THR A 274 15.41 -34.62 24.65
C THR A 274 16.04 -33.95 25.88
N LYS A 275 16.83 -32.88 25.68
CA LYS A 275 17.35 -32.06 26.77
C LYS A 275 16.67 -30.69 26.76
N SER A 276 16.06 -30.31 27.87
CA SER A 276 15.30 -29.05 28.04
C SER A 276 16.08 -27.79 27.64
N ARG A 277 17.41 -27.83 27.69
CA ARG A 277 18.31 -26.73 27.28
C ARG A 277 18.26 -26.43 25.77
N ASP A 278 18.05 -27.43 24.91
CA ASP A 278 17.95 -27.20 23.46
C ASP A 278 16.59 -26.65 23.06
N LEU A 279 15.52 -27.06 23.74
CA LEU A 279 14.17 -26.51 23.52
C LEU A 279 14.07 -25.04 23.90
N ILE A 280 14.70 -24.63 25.01
CA ILE A 280 14.74 -23.22 25.45
C ILE A 280 15.50 -22.38 24.43
N ARG A 281 16.64 -22.86 23.93
CA ARG A 281 17.43 -22.16 22.90
C ARG A 281 16.65 -22.01 21.58
N LEU A 282 15.94 -23.07 21.18
CA LEU A 282 15.08 -23.07 20.00
C LEU A 282 13.90 -22.10 20.15
N ALA A 283 13.22 -22.12 21.29
CA ALA A 283 12.14 -21.19 21.60
C ALA A 283 12.61 -19.73 21.59
N PHE A 284 13.76 -19.44 22.21
CA PHE A 284 14.34 -18.10 22.20
C PHE A 284 14.67 -17.63 20.78
N THR A 285 15.23 -18.51 19.95
CA THR A 285 15.54 -18.20 18.55
C THR A 285 14.27 -17.87 17.75
N ALA A 286 13.21 -18.66 17.92
CA ALA A 286 11.92 -18.41 17.27
C ALA A 286 11.28 -17.11 17.75
N LEU A 287 11.37 -16.82 19.05
CA LEU A 287 10.84 -15.60 19.65
C LEU A 287 11.56 -14.35 19.13
N SER A 288 12.90 -14.36 19.11
CA SER A 288 13.70 -13.25 18.58
C SER A 288 13.45 -13.05 17.08
N CYS A 289 13.35 -14.13 16.32
CA CYS A 289 13.05 -14.05 14.89
C CYS A 289 11.66 -13.42 14.67
N GLY A 290 10.62 -13.91 15.35
CA GLY A 290 9.26 -13.36 15.25
C GLY A 290 9.17 -11.89 15.66
N PHE A 291 9.89 -11.49 16.71
CA PHE A 291 9.97 -10.10 17.16
C PHE A 291 10.61 -9.18 16.11
N ILE A 292 11.80 -9.52 15.60
CA ILE A 292 12.52 -8.70 14.61
C ILE A 292 11.68 -8.55 13.33
N VAL A 293 11.08 -9.65 12.89
CA VAL A 293 10.23 -9.68 11.69
C VAL A 293 9.02 -8.78 11.87
N SER A 294 8.35 -8.85 13.02
CA SER A 294 7.16 -8.04 13.31
C SER A 294 7.47 -6.55 13.35
N ILE A 295 8.64 -6.17 13.88
CA ILE A 295 9.08 -4.76 13.84
C ILE A 295 9.27 -4.32 12.38
N LEU A 296 9.98 -5.10 11.57
CA LEU A 296 10.22 -4.77 10.17
C LEU A 296 8.90 -4.66 9.39
N GLU A 297 7.96 -5.58 9.64
CA GLU A 297 6.64 -5.58 9.03
C GLU A 297 5.80 -4.35 9.42
N SER A 298 5.84 -3.97 10.70
CA SER A 298 5.13 -2.79 11.19
C SER A 298 5.56 -1.49 10.51
N VAL A 299 6.81 -1.41 10.01
CA VAL A 299 7.27 -0.26 9.23
C VAL A 299 6.60 -0.22 7.85
N CYS A 300 6.30 -1.38 7.26
CA CYS A 300 5.70 -1.47 5.93
C CYS A 300 4.16 -1.32 5.93
N THR A 301 3.46 -1.78 6.98
CA THR A 301 1.99 -1.80 7.00
C THR A 301 1.33 -1.22 8.25
N GLY A 302 2.09 -0.95 9.31
CA GLY A 302 1.55 -0.51 10.61
C GLY A 302 1.01 0.91 10.67
N GLN A 303 1.04 1.68 9.57
CA GLN A 303 0.74 3.11 9.57
C GLN A 303 -0.74 3.46 9.38
N LEU A 304 -1.59 2.54 8.90
CA LEU A 304 -2.95 2.89 8.49
C LEU A 304 -4.00 2.83 9.62
N TYR A 305 -3.86 1.92 10.60
CA TYR A 305 -4.90 1.65 11.60
C TYR A 305 -4.42 1.71 13.06
N LEU A 306 -3.25 1.16 13.35
CA LEU A 306 -2.70 1.14 14.72
C LEU A 306 -2.62 2.55 15.34
N PRO A 307 -2.16 3.61 14.63
CA PRO A 307 -2.07 4.94 15.22
C PRO A 307 -3.43 5.49 15.67
N THR A 308 -4.51 5.21 14.93
CA THR A 308 -5.88 5.64 15.28
C THR A 308 -6.38 4.92 16.53
N ILE A 309 -6.19 3.60 16.60
CA ILE A 309 -6.61 2.79 17.76
C ILE A 309 -5.83 3.20 19.02
N VAL A 310 -4.50 3.30 18.92
CA VAL A 310 -3.61 3.71 20.02
C VAL A 310 -3.98 5.09 20.56
N TYR A 311 -4.24 6.06 19.67
CA TYR A 311 -4.60 7.41 20.08
C TYR A 311 -5.89 7.43 20.91
N ILE A 312 -6.87 6.60 20.56
CA ILE A 312 -8.17 6.56 21.23
C ILE A 312 -8.12 5.77 22.53
N MET A 313 -7.18 4.85 22.69
CA MET A 313 -6.93 4.20 23.98
C MET A 313 -6.55 5.19 25.10
N LYS A 314 -6.07 6.39 24.74
CA LYS A 314 -5.81 7.49 25.70
C LYS A 314 -7.08 8.20 26.16
N MET A 315 -8.22 7.99 25.49
CA MET A 315 -9.51 8.59 25.85
C MET A 315 -10.32 7.63 26.73
N PRO A 316 -10.72 8.03 27.96
CA PRO A 316 -11.43 7.14 28.88
C PRO A 316 -12.74 6.57 28.31
N GLU A 317 -13.50 7.38 27.58
CA GLU A 317 -14.84 7.05 27.09
C GLU A 317 -14.87 5.89 26.08
N LEU A 318 -13.82 5.75 25.25
CA LEU A 318 -13.76 4.77 24.16
C LEU A 318 -12.69 3.70 24.36
N LYS A 319 -11.98 3.74 25.50
CA LYS A 319 -10.85 2.87 25.80
C LYS A 319 -11.19 1.38 25.64
N THR A 320 -12.33 0.95 26.18
CA THR A 320 -12.76 -0.46 26.11
C THR A 320 -12.98 -0.91 24.67
N LYS A 321 -13.66 -0.09 23.86
CA LYS A 321 -13.90 -0.38 22.45
C LYS A 321 -12.60 -0.40 21.66
N ALA A 322 -11.69 0.53 21.93
CA ALA A 322 -10.38 0.57 21.28
C ALA A 322 -9.53 -0.66 21.61
N TRP A 323 -9.54 -1.09 22.88
CA TRP A 323 -8.85 -2.31 23.30
C TRP A 323 -9.43 -3.58 22.65
N MET A 324 -10.76 -3.68 22.57
CA MET A 324 -11.44 -4.77 21.85
C MET A 324 -11.07 -4.79 20.36
N TYR A 325 -11.06 -3.63 19.70
CA TYR A 325 -10.65 -3.52 18.30
C TYR A 325 -9.17 -3.86 18.11
N LEU A 326 -8.30 -3.46 19.03
CA LEU A 326 -6.89 -3.86 18.99
C LEU A 326 -6.73 -5.38 19.09
N MET A 327 -7.41 -6.02 20.04
CA MET A 327 -7.38 -7.48 20.20
C MET A 327 -7.95 -8.20 18.97
N LEU A 328 -9.08 -7.73 18.44
CA LEU A 328 -9.69 -8.29 17.24
C LEU A 328 -8.76 -8.17 16.02
N TYR A 329 -8.15 -7.01 15.83
CA TYR A 329 -7.16 -6.78 14.78
C TYR A 329 -6.00 -7.78 14.88
N ASN A 330 -5.39 -7.89 16.07
CA ASN A 330 -4.25 -8.77 16.32
C ASN A 330 -4.61 -10.25 16.15
N LEU A 331 -5.82 -10.65 16.54
CA LEU A 331 -6.30 -12.02 16.35
C LEU A 331 -6.45 -12.33 14.86
N MET A 332 -7.09 -11.43 14.10
CA MET A 332 -7.30 -11.61 12.66
C MET A 332 -6.00 -11.54 11.86
N PHE A 333 -5.04 -10.74 12.30
CA PHE A 333 -3.69 -10.70 11.75
C PHE A 333 -2.97 -12.05 11.81
N ILE A 334 -3.20 -12.83 12.87
CA ILE A 334 -2.56 -14.15 13.05
C ILE A 334 -3.31 -15.28 12.34
N VAL A 335 -4.57 -15.10 11.96
CA VAL A 335 -5.35 -16.15 11.30
C VAL A 335 -4.65 -16.69 10.03
N PRO A 336 -4.19 -15.85 9.08
CA PRO A 336 -3.44 -16.33 7.91
C PRO A 336 -2.17 -17.10 8.29
N LEU A 337 -1.45 -16.63 9.32
CA LEU A 337 -0.24 -17.24 9.84
C LEU A 337 -0.50 -18.65 10.39
N LEU A 338 -1.57 -18.82 11.18
CA LEU A 338 -2.01 -20.10 11.70
C LEU A 338 -2.43 -21.06 10.58
N ILE A 339 -3.18 -20.58 9.59
CA ILE A 339 -3.64 -21.40 8.46
C ILE A 339 -2.43 -22.00 7.73
N ILE A 340 -1.45 -21.18 7.38
CA ILE A 340 -0.25 -21.63 6.66
C ILE A 340 0.59 -22.57 7.53
N PHE A 341 0.70 -22.29 8.83
CA PHE A 341 1.39 -23.17 9.77
C PHE A 341 0.72 -24.56 9.88
N LEU A 342 -0.61 -24.61 9.94
CA LEU A 342 -1.37 -25.86 9.95
C LEU A 342 -1.19 -26.64 8.65
N PHE A 343 -1.20 -25.98 7.48
CA PHE A 343 -0.90 -26.62 6.21
C PHE A 343 0.52 -27.22 6.17
N ALA A 344 1.50 -26.55 6.78
CA ALA A 344 2.84 -27.08 6.90
C ALA A 344 2.90 -28.32 7.80
N LEU A 345 2.17 -28.34 8.92
CA LEU A 345 2.10 -29.47 9.85
C LEU A 345 1.37 -30.69 9.30
N TRP A 346 0.41 -30.50 8.39
CA TRP A 346 -0.26 -31.59 7.67
C TRP A 346 0.64 -32.28 6.66
N GLY A 347 1.89 -31.83 6.51
CA GLY A 347 2.86 -32.52 5.69
C GLY A 347 2.42 -32.53 4.23
N VAL A 348 1.72 -31.48 3.77
CA VAL A 348 1.58 -31.23 2.34
C VAL A 348 3.01 -31.17 1.81
N THR A 349 3.39 -32.27 1.19
CA THR A 349 4.79 -32.64 1.11
C THR A 349 5.45 -31.57 0.26
N SER A 350 6.60 -31.06 0.69
CA SER A 350 7.39 -30.09 -0.09
C SER A 350 7.50 -30.53 -1.55
N GLN A 351 7.43 -31.84 -1.85
CA GLN A 351 7.39 -32.38 -3.21
C GLN A 351 6.11 -32.13 -4.02
N VAL A 352 4.91 -32.14 -3.42
CA VAL A 352 3.65 -31.84 -4.14
C VAL A 352 3.53 -30.35 -4.38
N PHE A 353 3.83 -29.52 -3.37
CA PHE A 353 3.92 -28.07 -3.54
C PHE A 353 5.06 -27.69 -4.49
N ALA A 354 6.23 -28.33 -4.42
CA ALA A 354 7.31 -28.09 -5.36
C ALA A 354 6.94 -28.54 -6.77
N LYS A 355 6.26 -29.68 -6.96
CA LYS A 355 5.78 -30.10 -8.29
C LYS A 355 4.72 -29.14 -8.84
N LEU A 356 3.77 -28.71 -8.03
CA LEU A 356 2.74 -27.74 -8.42
C LEU A 356 3.35 -26.37 -8.73
N ALA A 357 4.28 -25.91 -7.88
CA ALA A 357 5.02 -24.67 -8.06
C ALA A 357 5.95 -24.75 -9.29
N GLN A 358 6.57 -25.92 -9.57
CA GLN A 358 7.34 -26.16 -10.79
C GLN A 358 6.45 -26.15 -12.04
N ARG A 359 5.26 -26.77 -11.97
CA ARG A 359 4.31 -26.81 -13.09
C ARG A 359 3.78 -25.43 -13.48
N HIS A 360 3.64 -24.54 -12.50
CA HIS A 360 3.21 -23.16 -12.70
C HIS A 360 4.31 -22.14 -12.50
N LEU A 361 5.58 -22.55 -12.60
CA LEU A 361 6.72 -21.73 -12.21
C LEU A 361 6.81 -20.42 -13.01
N ALA A 362 6.54 -20.48 -14.32
CA ALA A 362 6.44 -19.29 -15.15
C ALA A 362 5.36 -18.32 -14.63
N LYS A 363 4.15 -18.81 -14.36
CA LYS A 363 3.03 -17.99 -13.88
C LYS A 363 3.34 -17.38 -12.51
N ILE A 364 3.94 -18.16 -11.61
CA ILE A 364 4.34 -17.71 -10.27
C ILE A 364 5.40 -16.61 -10.39
N LYS A 365 6.46 -16.80 -11.19
CA LYS A 365 7.53 -15.82 -11.38
C LYS A 365 7.02 -14.50 -11.97
N LEU A 366 6.12 -14.58 -12.94
CA LEU A 366 5.47 -13.39 -13.53
C LEU A 366 4.60 -12.66 -12.49
N LEU A 367 3.79 -13.41 -11.72
CA LEU A 367 2.93 -12.83 -10.69
C LEU A 367 3.75 -12.18 -9.57
N THR A 368 4.84 -12.82 -9.12
CA THR A 368 5.76 -12.25 -8.12
C THR A 368 6.49 -11.02 -8.65
N ALA A 369 6.86 -11.00 -9.94
CA ALA A 369 7.47 -9.82 -10.55
C ALA A 369 6.49 -8.64 -10.56
N LEU A 370 5.26 -8.88 -11.00
CA LEU A 370 4.20 -7.86 -11.02
C LEU A 370 3.90 -7.34 -9.62
N LEU A 371 3.81 -8.24 -8.63
CA LEU A 371 3.62 -7.87 -7.22
C LEU A 371 4.74 -6.97 -6.70
N PHE A 372 6.01 -7.34 -6.93
CA PHE A 372 7.15 -6.55 -6.45
C PHE A 372 7.29 -5.20 -7.17
N PHE A 373 6.99 -5.13 -8.48
CA PHE A 373 6.95 -3.85 -9.19
C PHE A 373 5.82 -2.96 -8.67
N ALA A 374 4.61 -3.52 -8.48
CA ALA A 374 3.48 -2.78 -7.93
C ALA A 374 3.80 -2.25 -6.52
N LEU A 375 4.37 -3.09 -5.65
CA LEU A 375 4.78 -2.70 -4.30
C LEU A 375 5.88 -1.62 -4.33
N GLY A 376 6.93 -1.81 -5.13
CA GLY A 376 8.02 -0.85 -5.25
C GLY A 376 7.56 0.52 -5.76
N LEU A 377 6.74 0.55 -6.80
CA LEU A 377 6.15 1.80 -7.33
C LEU A 377 5.20 2.45 -6.33
N PHE A 378 4.35 1.67 -5.67
CA PHE A 378 3.43 2.17 -4.65
C PHE A 378 4.17 2.82 -3.47
N LEU A 379 5.23 2.18 -2.99
CA LEU A 379 6.06 2.75 -1.92
C LEU A 379 6.74 4.06 -2.36
N LEU A 380 7.23 4.16 -3.61
CA LEU A 380 7.80 5.41 -4.12
C LEU A 380 6.77 6.54 -4.27
N ILE A 381 5.53 6.20 -4.65
CA ILE A 381 4.42 7.17 -4.73
C ILE A 381 4.06 7.69 -3.34
N ILE A 382 4.03 6.83 -2.31
CA ILE A 382 3.72 7.23 -0.93
C ILE A 382 4.78 8.17 -0.34
N ILE A 383 6.05 8.01 -0.73
CA ILE A 383 7.16 8.83 -0.21
C ILE A 383 7.12 10.27 -0.77
N ARG A 384 6.47 10.48 -1.92
CA ARG A 384 6.36 11.79 -2.57
C ARG A 384 5.14 12.56 -2.07
#